data_AF-A0A8J3R742-F1
#
_entry.id   AF-A0A8J3R742-F1
#
_cell.length_a   1.000
_cell.length_b   1.000
_cell.length_c   1.000
_cell.angle_alpha   90.00
_cell.angle_beta   90.00
_cell.angle_gamma   90.00
#
_symmetry.space_group_name_H-M   'P 1'
#
loop_
_entity.id
_entity.type
_entity.pdbx_description
1 polymer ?
#
loop_
_entity_poly.entity_id
_entity_poly.type
_entity_poly.pdbx_seq_one_letter_code
_entity_poly.pdbx_strand_id
1 'polypeptide(L)'
;MSQKPTLGRIVHYTLNEGDAKAINKRRIDFQAFLSCFSGKSAPGQAGADGHQAHIGNLVEAGQVYPAVVVRVWESSFNSANLQVLLDGNDTYWATSRAEGDQPGTWAWPARV
;
A
#
# COMPACT_ATOMS: atom_id res chain seq x y z
N MET A 1 -6.05 -5.50 -26.73
CA MET A 1 -7.11 -4.90 -25.89
C MET A 1 -6.68 -5.07 -24.45
N SER A 2 -6.58 -3.99 -23.67
CA SER A 2 -6.22 -4.13 -22.27
C SER A 2 -7.34 -4.84 -21.49
N GLN A 3 -6.98 -5.77 -20.61
CA GLN A 3 -7.92 -6.51 -19.79
C GLN A 3 -8.49 -5.59 -18.70
N LYS A 4 -9.83 -5.49 -18.61
CA LYS A 4 -10.49 -4.70 -17.57
C LYS A 4 -10.06 -5.18 -16.17
N PRO A 5 -9.68 -4.28 -15.26
CA PRO A 5 -9.38 -4.64 -13.88
C PRO A 5 -10.62 -5.29 -13.25
N THR A 6 -10.40 -6.35 -12.48
CA THR A 6 -11.47 -7.10 -11.82
C THR A 6 -11.20 -7.13 -10.32
N LEU A 7 -12.25 -6.94 -9.52
CA LEU A 7 -12.17 -6.95 -8.06
C LEU A 7 -11.56 -8.26 -7.55
N GLY A 8 -10.66 -8.15 -6.56
CA GLY A 8 -9.99 -9.28 -5.91
C GLY A 8 -8.79 -9.84 -6.67
N ARG A 9 -8.48 -9.36 -7.87
CA ARG A 9 -7.29 -9.79 -8.62
C ARG A 9 -6.03 -9.13 -8.08
N ILE A 10 -4.92 -9.86 -8.15
CA ILE A 10 -3.58 -9.36 -7.83
C ILE A 10 -2.96 -8.76 -9.09
N VAL A 11 -2.45 -7.54 -8.96
CA VAL A 11 -1.70 -6.77 -9.96
C VAL A 11 -0.35 -6.36 -9.41
N HIS A 12 0.57 -5.93 -10.27
CA HIS A 12 1.80 -5.26 -9.87
C HIS A 12 1.56 -3.76 -9.79
N TYR A 13 1.99 -3.12 -8.71
CA TYR A 13 1.91 -1.68 -8.50
C TYR A 13 3.31 -1.09 -8.31
N THR A 14 3.65 -0.09 -9.11
CA THR A 14 4.93 0.62 -9.02
C THR A 14 4.73 1.87 -8.16
N LEU A 15 5.46 1.99 -7.05
CA LEU A 15 5.35 3.15 -6.16
C LEU A 15 5.84 4.44 -6.84
N ASN A 16 5.14 5.56 -6.63
CA ASN A 16 5.72 6.89 -6.89
C ASN A 16 6.35 7.48 -5.61
N GLU A 17 7.00 8.64 -5.77
CA GLU A 17 7.66 9.35 -4.66
C GLU A 17 6.71 9.70 -3.51
N GLY A 18 5.48 10.11 -3.82
CA GLY A 18 4.46 10.45 -2.84
C GLY A 18 4.03 9.24 -2.02
N ASP A 19 3.86 8.09 -2.66
CA ASP A 19 3.51 6.83 -2.00
C ASP A 19 4.64 6.41 -1.05
N ALA A 20 5.89 6.42 -1.53
CA ALA A 20 7.05 6.05 -0.75
C ALA A 20 7.20 6.96 0.49
N LYS A 21 7.04 8.28 0.31
CA LYS A 21 7.05 9.25 1.41
C LYS A 21 5.94 8.96 2.43
N ALA A 22 4.73 8.66 1.99
CA ALA A 22 3.60 8.38 2.87
C ALA A 22 3.78 7.06 3.65
N ILE A 23 4.29 6.02 3.00
CA ILE A 23 4.59 4.73 3.63
C ILE A 23 5.68 4.90 4.68
N ASN A 24 6.81 5.50 4.30
CA ASN A 24 7.95 5.69 5.19
C ASN A 24 7.60 6.60 6.37
N LYS A 25 6.79 7.65 6.15
CA LYS A 25 6.31 8.50 7.25
C LYS A 25 5.55 7.68 8.30
N ARG A 26 4.62 6.81 7.92
CA ARG A 26 3.87 5.96 8.87
C ARG A 26 4.79 5.06 9.70
N ARG A 27 5.83 4.51 9.07
CA ARG A 27 6.82 3.64 9.73
C ARG A 27 7.73 4.40 10.68
N ILE A 28 8.24 5.56 10.26
CA ILE A 28 9.07 6.44 11.09
C ILE A 28 8.26 6.95 12.29
N ASP A 29 7.03 7.39 12.07
CA ASP A 29 6.15 7.86 13.14
C ASP A 29 5.90 6.74 14.17
N PHE A 30 5.71 5.49 13.72
CA PHE A 30 5.55 4.34 14.62
C PHE A 30 6.84 3.99 15.38
N GLN A 31 8.00 4.03 14.72
CA GLN A 31 9.29 3.82 15.38
C GLN A 31 9.56 4.90 16.45
N ALA A 32 9.25 6.16 16.14
CA ALA A 32 9.36 7.26 17.10
C ALA A 32 8.43 7.04 18.30
N PHE A 33 7.19 6.60 18.08
CA PHE A 33 6.28 6.21 19.15
C PHE A 33 6.88 5.11 20.03
N LEU A 34 7.40 4.03 19.45
CA LEU A 34 8.04 2.95 20.21
C LEU A 34 9.24 3.41 21.03
N SER A 35 10.05 4.35 20.52
CA SER A 35 11.22 4.87 21.25
C SER A 35 10.87 5.67 22.50
N CYS A 36 9.66 6.23 22.56
CA CYS A 36 9.20 7.10 23.65
C CYS A 36 8.16 6.42 24.56
N PHE A 37 7.57 5.31 24.11
CA PHE A 37 6.51 4.63 24.84
C PHE A 37 7.07 3.58 25.81
N SER A 38 7.05 3.90 27.10
CA SER A 38 7.41 2.97 28.19
C SER A 38 6.15 2.58 28.98
N GLY A 39 5.39 1.62 28.47
CA GLY A 39 4.21 1.12 29.19
C GLY A 39 3.65 -0.17 28.59
N LYS A 40 2.98 -0.98 29.41
CA LYS A 40 2.04 -1.99 28.91
C LYS A 40 0.68 -1.29 28.81
N SER A 41 0.14 -1.12 27.61
CA SER A 41 -1.24 -0.65 27.46
C SER A 41 -2.18 -1.75 27.94
N ALA A 42 -3.06 -1.43 28.90
CA ALA A 42 -4.13 -2.36 29.28
C ALA A 42 -5.18 -2.42 28.15
N PRO A 43 -5.90 -3.56 27.97
CA PRO A 43 -6.99 -3.64 27.00
C PRO A 43 -7.95 -2.45 27.12
N GLY A 44 -8.37 -1.90 25.98
CA GLY A 44 -9.22 -0.70 25.88
C GLY A 44 -8.50 0.64 26.06
N GLN A 45 -7.20 0.68 26.33
CA GLN A 45 -6.42 1.93 26.30
C GLN A 45 -5.97 2.30 24.88
N ALA A 46 -5.68 3.60 24.68
CA ALA A 46 -5.15 4.10 23.42
C ALA A 46 -3.86 3.35 23.06
N GLY A 47 -3.86 2.69 21.88
CA GLY A 47 -2.73 1.88 21.42
C GLY A 47 -2.70 0.44 21.94
N ALA A 48 -3.67 -0.01 22.74
CA ALA A 48 -3.76 -1.39 23.21
C ALA A 48 -4.38 -2.32 22.16
N ASP A 49 -5.62 -2.05 21.78
CA ASP A 49 -6.43 -2.91 20.91
C ASP A 49 -6.80 -2.17 19.62
N GLY A 50 -6.81 -2.88 18.48
CA GLY A 50 -7.18 -2.33 17.18
C GLY A 50 -6.17 -1.35 16.57
N HIS A 51 -5.06 -1.06 17.27
CA HIS A 51 -3.98 -0.24 16.73
C HIS A 51 -3.23 -1.00 15.62
N GLN A 52 -3.08 -0.37 14.46
CA GLN A 52 -2.24 -0.88 13.39
C GLN A 52 -0.82 -0.34 13.56
N ALA A 53 0.08 -1.17 14.07
CA ALA A 53 1.51 -0.92 13.99
C ALA A 53 1.97 -0.97 12.52
N HIS A 54 2.72 0.04 12.07
CA HIS A 54 3.32 0.07 10.73
C HIS A 54 4.77 -0.37 10.81
N ILE A 55 5.03 -1.64 10.50
CA ILE A 55 6.34 -2.29 10.62
C ILE A 55 6.73 -2.88 9.25
N GLY A 56 7.95 -2.60 8.80
CA GLY A 56 8.51 -3.15 7.57
C GLY A 56 9.69 -2.34 7.03
N ASN A 57 10.26 -2.78 5.91
CA ASN A 57 11.45 -2.19 5.29
C ASN A 57 11.15 -0.88 4.55
N LEU A 58 11.90 0.20 4.78
CA LEU A 58 11.70 1.46 4.03
C LEU A 58 11.62 1.22 2.53
N VAL A 59 10.73 1.95 1.87
CA VAL A 59 10.44 1.78 0.45
C VAL A 59 10.93 2.98 -0.36
N GLU A 60 11.13 2.76 -1.65
CA GLU A 60 11.57 3.77 -2.60
C GLU A 60 10.62 3.85 -3.80
N ALA A 61 10.60 5.00 -4.47
CA ALA A 61 9.86 5.13 -5.73
C ALA A 61 10.43 4.18 -6.79
N GLY A 62 9.58 3.63 -7.65
CA GLY A 62 9.96 2.65 -8.67
C GLY A 62 9.97 1.20 -8.19
N GLN A 63 9.94 0.95 -6.88
CA GLN A 63 9.77 -0.41 -6.36
C GLN A 63 8.38 -0.95 -6.72
N VAL A 64 8.33 -2.23 -7.08
CA VAL A 64 7.11 -2.92 -7.51
C VAL A 64 6.63 -3.85 -6.39
N TYR A 65 5.36 -3.72 -6.02
CA TYR A 65 4.71 -4.55 -5.01
C TYR A 65 3.45 -5.21 -5.58
N PRO A 66 3.09 -6.42 -5.09
CA PRO A 66 1.80 -6.98 -5.39
C PRO A 66 0.70 -6.14 -4.73
N ALA A 67 -0.41 -5.94 -5.44
CA ALA A 67 -1.55 -5.20 -4.94
C ALA A 67 -2.87 -5.86 -5.33
N VAL A 68 -3.84 -5.86 -4.43
CA VAL A 68 -5.19 -6.40 -4.68
C VAL A 68 -6.09 -5.28 -5.19
N VAL A 69 -6.79 -5.52 -6.29
CA VAL A 69 -7.82 -4.60 -6.80
C VAL A 69 -9.03 -4.62 -5.86
N VAL A 70 -9.27 -3.52 -5.15
CA VAL A 70 -10.38 -3.40 -4.17
C VAL A 70 -11.56 -2.56 -4.67
N ARG A 71 -11.38 -1.77 -5.73
CA ARG A 71 -12.46 -1.04 -6.41
C ARG A 71 -12.05 -0.74 -7.85
N VAL A 72 -13.01 -0.76 -8.76
CA VAL A 72 -12.80 -0.44 -10.19
C VAL A 72 -13.79 0.62 -10.63
N TRP A 73 -13.38 1.45 -11.59
CA TRP A 73 -14.24 2.40 -12.27
C TRP A 73 -14.23 2.14 -13.77
N GLU A 74 -15.36 2.42 -14.42
CA GLU A 74 -15.38 2.51 -15.88
C GLU A 74 -14.71 3.82 -16.28
N SER A 75 -13.46 3.76 -16.71
CA SER A 75 -12.68 4.91 -17.19
C SER A 75 -11.83 4.51 -18.39
N SER A 76 -11.43 5.49 -19.19
CA SER A 76 -10.54 5.30 -20.34
C SER A 76 -9.15 4.75 -19.95
N PHE A 77 -8.81 4.78 -18.66
CA PHE A 77 -7.49 4.43 -18.13
C PHE A 77 -7.52 3.20 -17.21
N ASN A 78 -8.62 2.43 -17.21
CA ASN A 78 -8.78 1.26 -16.35
C ASN A 78 -8.45 1.57 -14.87
N SER A 79 -8.98 2.66 -14.32
CA SER A 79 -8.59 3.10 -12.98
C SER A 79 -9.12 2.17 -11.88
N ALA A 80 -8.31 1.94 -10.84
CA ALA A 80 -8.65 1.10 -9.71
C ALA A 80 -8.11 1.64 -8.38
N ASN A 81 -8.79 1.30 -7.27
CA ASN A 81 -8.17 1.37 -5.95
C ASN A 81 -7.49 0.05 -5.66
N LEU A 82 -6.32 0.15 -5.05
CA LEU A 82 -5.46 -0.98 -4.77
C LEU A 82 -5.14 -1.04 -3.29
N GLN A 83 -5.17 -2.25 -2.74
CA GLN A 83 -4.52 -2.55 -1.47
C GLN A 83 -3.15 -3.15 -1.77
N VAL A 84 -2.11 -2.32 -1.65
CA VAL A 84 -0.72 -2.71 -1.90
C VAL A 84 -0.19 -3.48 -0.70
N LEU A 85 0.31 -4.68 -0.95
CA LEU A 85 0.90 -5.55 0.06
C LEU A 85 2.38 -5.20 0.17
N LEU A 86 2.76 -4.59 1.30
CA LEU A 86 4.13 -4.15 1.53
C LEU A 86 4.95 -5.28 2.16
N ASP A 87 6.27 -5.19 2.01
CA ASP A 87 7.19 -6.01 2.80
C ASP A 87 7.18 -5.53 4.26
N GLY A 88 6.32 -6.16 5.06
CA GLY A 88 5.96 -5.72 6.40
C GLY A 88 4.63 -6.31 6.87
N ASN A 89 4.15 -5.80 8.00
CA ASN A 89 2.86 -6.19 8.57
C ASN A 89 1.69 -5.31 8.10
N ASP A 90 1.97 -4.35 7.21
CA ASP A 90 1.05 -3.31 6.82
C ASP A 90 0.83 -3.22 5.30
N THR A 91 -0.20 -2.49 4.93
CA THR A 91 -0.60 -2.28 3.55
C THR A 91 -0.66 -0.79 3.21
N TYR A 92 -0.57 -0.47 1.93
CA TYR A 92 -0.81 0.89 1.44
C TYR A 92 -2.05 0.96 0.55
N TRP A 93 -2.94 1.91 0.86
CA TRP A 93 -4.14 2.14 0.06
C TRP A 93 -3.83 3.14 -1.05
N ALA A 94 -3.59 2.63 -2.26
CA ALA A 94 -3.32 3.45 -3.43
C ALA A 94 -4.62 3.70 -4.19
N THR A 95 -5.02 4.97 -4.28
CA THR A 95 -6.34 5.34 -4.79
C THR A 95 -6.30 5.81 -6.24
N SER A 96 -7.35 5.46 -7.01
CA SER A 96 -7.59 5.93 -8.38
C SER A 96 -6.39 5.78 -9.32
N ARG A 97 -5.68 4.65 -9.23
CA ARG A 97 -4.48 4.40 -10.03
C ARG A 97 -4.85 3.83 -11.40
N ALA A 98 -4.28 4.41 -12.44
CA ALA A 98 -4.45 3.96 -13.82
C ALA A 98 -3.56 2.76 -14.13
N GLU A 99 -3.96 2.00 -15.14
CA GLU A 99 -3.11 0.98 -15.73
C GLU A 99 -1.93 1.63 -16.48
N GLY A 100 -0.72 1.10 -16.32
CA GLY A 100 0.48 1.62 -16.98
C GLY A 100 1.78 0.98 -16.50
N ASP A 101 2.90 1.50 -16.99
CA ASP A 101 4.27 1.07 -16.67
C ASP A 101 5.08 2.13 -15.91
N GLN A 102 4.48 3.29 -15.63
CA GLN A 102 5.12 4.40 -14.93
C GLN A 102 4.96 4.30 -13.41
N PRO A 103 5.83 4.94 -12.62
CA PRO A 103 5.59 5.11 -11.19
C PRO A 103 4.20 5.67 -10.87
N GLY A 104 3.52 5.08 -9.90
CA GLY A 104 2.15 5.41 -9.53
C GLY A 104 1.07 4.73 -10.37
N THR A 105 1.42 3.80 -11.27
CA THR A 105 0.48 3.02 -12.07
C THR A 105 0.53 1.53 -11.72
N TRP A 106 -0.47 0.77 -12.19
CA TRP A 106 -0.51 -0.68 -12.00
C TRP A 106 -0.45 -1.43 -13.34
N ALA A 107 0.06 -2.65 -13.33
CA ALA A 107 0.10 -3.52 -14.49
C ALA A 107 -0.28 -4.96 -14.12
N TRP A 108 -0.82 -5.70 -15.10
CA TRP A 108 -0.98 -7.14 -14.96
C TRP A 108 0.39 -7.83 -14.82
N PRO A 109 0.55 -8.82 -13.92
CA PRO A 109 1.77 -9.61 -13.85
C PRO A 109 2.03 -10.30 -15.19
N ALA A 110 3.29 -10.39 -15.60
CA ALA A 110 3.68 -11.16 -16.78
C ALA A 110 3.24 -12.62 -16.59
N ARG A 111 2.72 -13.24 -17.65
CA ARG A 111 2.48 -14.68 -17.65
C ARG A 111 3.85 -15.36 -17.78
N VAL A 112 4.23 -16.13 -16.77
CA VAL A 112 5.39 -17.03 -16.78
C VAL A 112 4.93 -18.46 -17.00
#